data_AF-A0A257TJ43-F1
#
_entry.id   AF-A0A257TJ43-F1
#
_cell.length_a   1.000
_cell.length_b   1.000
_cell.length_c   1.000
_cell.angle_alpha   90.00
_cell.angle_beta   90.00
_cell.angle_gamma   90.00
#
_symmetry.space_group_name_H-M   'P 1'
#
loop_
_entity.id
_entity.type
_entity.pdbx_description
1 polymer ?
#
loop_
_entity_poly.entity_id
_entity_poly.type
_entity_poly.pdbx_seq_one_letter_code
_entity_poly.pdbx_strand_id
1 'polypeptide(L)'
;AEWFPKKERALATGLFNSGPNIGTIIALIVVPWITLTWSWREAFIFTGLLGFISLTLWLIFYDIPERQKRVSREEIAYIQSDPQEPPAEKIPWVKLLKYRQTWAFVIGKFLTDPIWWFYLYWLPSFLNQRYHLDLAHLGFPLIVIYTMVTIPLL
;
A
#
# COMPACT_ATOMS: atom_id res chain seq x y z
N ALA A 1 -5.47 -8.11 -12.87
CA ALA A 1 -6.62 -7.51 -13.59
C ALA A 1 -7.49 -8.54 -14.31
N GLU A 2 -7.08 -9.81 -14.37
CA GLU A 2 -7.77 -10.88 -15.13
C GLU A 2 -8.97 -11.50 -14.39
N TRP A 3 -9.11 -11.26 -13.09
CA TRP A 3 -10.12 -11.90 -12.22
C TRP A 3 -11.43 -11.13 -12.05
N PHE A 4 -11.49 -9.83 -12.38
CA PHE A 4 -12.63 -8.98 -12.05
C PHE A 4 -13.09 -8.14 -13.25
N PRO A 5 -14.41 -8.05 -13.54
CA PRO A 5 -14.97 -7.16 -14.54
C PRO A 5 -14.69 -5.69 -14.22
N LYS A 6 -14.66 -4.80 -15.22
CA LYS A 6 -14.27 -3.39 -15.09
C LYS A 6 -14.98 -2.64 -13.95
N LYS A 7 -16.27 -2.94 -13.71
CA LYS A 7 -17.07 -2.34 -12.63
C LYS A 7 -16.60 -2.73 -11.22
N GLU A 8 -16.03 -3.92 -11.07
CA GLU A 8 -15.63 -4.47 -9.77
C GLU A 8 -14.13 -4.37 -9.51
N ARG A 9 -13.32 -4.09 -10.55
CA ARG A 9 -11.87 -3.87 -10.41
C ARG A 9 -11.54 -2.79 -9.40
N ALA A 10 -12.28 -1.69 -9.35
CA ALA A 10 -12.04 -0.61 -8.41
C ALA A 10 -12.27 -1.05 -6.95
N LEU A 11 -13.34 -1.83 -6.70
CA LEU A 11 -13.65 -2.38 -5.38
C LEU A 11 -12.65 -3.46 -4.96
N ALA A 12 -12.32 -4.38 -5.87
CA ALA A 12 -11.31 -5.42 -5.63
C ALA A 12 -9.92 -4.82 -5.37
N THR A 13 -9.53 -3.80 -6.15
CA THR A 13 -8.27 -3.06 -5.95
C THR A 13 -8.30 -2.28 -4.64
N GLY A 14 -9.44 -1.70 -4.28
CA GLY A 14 -9.65 -1.02 -2.99
C GLY A 14 -9.48 -1.97 -1.81
N LEU A 15 -10.12 -3.15 -1.86
CA LEU A 15 -9.99 -4.17 -0.83
C LEU A 15 -8.55 -4.70 -0.73
N PHE A 16 -7.90 -4.96 -1.88
CA PHE A 16 -6.51 -5.43 -1.91
C PHE A 16 -5.52 -4.39 -1.38
N ASN A 17 -5.74 -3.10 -1.63
CA ASN A 17 -4.93 -2.03 -1.05
C ASN A 17 -5.22 -1.78 0.43
N SER A 18 -6.43 -2.12 0.89
CA SER A 18 -6.81 -1.99 2.31
C SER A 18 -6.15 -3.06 3.18
N GLY A 19 -5.91 -4.26 2.63
CA GLY A 19 -5.27 -5.38 3.34
C GLY A 19 -3.91 -5.04 3.96
N PRO A 20 -2.93 -4.51 3.20
CA PRO A 20 -1.64 -4.07 3.73
C PRO A 20 -1.76 -3.00 4.82
N ASN A 21 -2.69 -2.06 4.69
CA ASN A 21 -2.91 -1.01 5.67
C ASN A 21 -3.40 -1.58 7.01
N ILE A 22 -4.38 -2.50 6.97
CA ILE A 22 -4.88 -3.20 8.16
C ILE A 22 -3.77 -4.06 8.79
N GLY A 23 -3.02 -4.80 7.97
CA GLY A 23 -1.89 -5.61 8.42
C GLY A 23 -0.81 -4.76 9.11
N THR A 24 -0.54 -3.57 8.61
CA THR A 24 0.42 -2.62 9.21
C THR A 24 -0.05 -2.13 10.57
N ILE A 25 -1.34 -1.76 10.71
CA ILE A 25 -1.91 -1.33 11.99
C ILE A 25 -1.81 -2.46 13.04
N ILE A 26 -2.16 -3.68 12.65
CA ILE A 26 -2.06 -4.85 13.53
C ILE A 26 -0.60 -5.08 13.93
N ALA A 27 0.34 -5.02 12.99
CA ALA A 27 1.76 -5.19 13.26
C ALA A 27 2.29 -4.14 14.25
N LEU A 28 1.91 -2.86 14.09
CA LEU A 28 2.32 -1.77 14.98
C LEU A 28 1.83 -1.94 16.43
N ILE A 29 0.75 -2.68 16.66
CA ILE A 29 0.23 -2.96 18.00
C ILE A 29 0.86 -4.25 18.56
N VAL A 30 0.88 -5.31 17.74
CA VAL A 30 1.29 -6.65 18.16
C VAL A 30 2.81 -6.75 18.37
N VAL A 31 3.62 -6.15 17.48
CA VAL A 31 5.09 -6.26 17.55
C VAL A 31 5.66 -5.63 18.83
N PRO A 32 5.28 -4.40 19.24
CA PRO A 32 5.72 -3.85 20.53
C PRO A 32 5.22 -4.64 21.72
N TRP A 33 3.96 -5.13 21.68
CA TRP A 33 3.40 -5.94 22.76
C TRP A 33 4.19 -7.23 22.98
N ILE A 34 4.49 -7.98 21.92
CA ILE A 34 5.34 -9.19 21.96
C ILE A 34 6.75 -8.87 22.46
N THR A 35 7.30 -7.74 22.03
CA THR A 35 8.65 -7.31 22.42
C THR A 35 8.74 -6.99 23.91
N LEU A 36 7.69 -6.41 24.50
CA LEU A 36 7.61 -6.05 25.92
C LEU A 36 7.30 -7.24 26.83
N THR A 37 6.51 -8.22 26.36
CA THR A 37 6.13 -9.39 27.17
C THR A 37 7.16 -10.51 27.14
N TRP A 38 7.79 -10.74 25.99
CA TRP A 38 8.74 -11.83 25.81
C TRP A 38 10.15 -11.32 25.51
N SER A 39 10.39 -10.91 24.27
CA SER A 39 11.66 -10.35 23.80
C SER A 39 11.52 -9.90 22.35
N TRP A 40 12.42 -9.04 21.90
CA TRP A 40 12.50 -8.63 20.49
C TRP A 40 12.73 -9.83 19.55
N ARG A 41 13.45 -10.87 20.00
CA ARG A 41 13.73 -12.07 19.18
C ARG A 41 12.45 -12.81 18.81
N GLU A 42 11.53 -12.95 19.76
CA GLU A 42 10.24 -13.62 19.53
C GLU A 42 9.38 -12.83 18.55
N ALA A 43 9.41 -11.49 18.60
CA ALA A 43 8.70 -10.67 17.63
C ALA A 43 9.14 -10.94 16.17
N PHE A 44 10.44 -11.14 15.93
CA PHE A 44 10.94 -11.54 14.62
C PHE A 44 10.50 -12.96 14.22
N ILE A 45 10.49 -13.91 15.16
CA ILE A 45 10.06 -15.28 14.90
C ILE A 45 8.57 -15.33 14.55
N PHE A 46 7.72 -14.66 15.33
CA PHE A 46 6.28 -14.62 15.09
C PHE A 46 5.92 -13.93 13.76
N THR A 47 6.53 -12.78 13.47
CA THR A 47 6.28 -12.06 12.21
C THR A 47 6.80 -12.84 11.01
N GLY A 48 7.96 -13.48 11.12
CA GLY A 48 8.51 -14.36 10.09
C GLY A 48 7.60 -15.56 9.82
N LEU A 49 7.15 -16.27 10.86
CA LEU A 49 6.22 -17.40 10.75
C LEU A 49 4.90 -16.99 10.10
N LEU A 50 4.34 -15.84 10.47
CA LEU A 50 3.12 -15.32 9.86
C LEU A 50 3.31 -15.07 8.35
N GLY A 51 4.48 -14.56 7.96
CA GLY A 51 4.86 -14.41 6.55
C GLY A 51 4.91 -15.74 5.81
N PHE A 52 5.50 -16.78 6.41
CA PHE A 52 5.53 -18.12 5.81
C PHE A 52 4.14 -18.76 5.72
N ILE A 53 3.28 -18.58 6.72
CA ILE A 53 1.89 -19.04 6.67
C ILE A 53 1.17 -18.33 5.52
N SER A 54 1.30 -17.01 5.42
CA SER A 54 0.69 -16.22 4.35
C SER A 54 1.19 -16.65 2.96
N LEU A 55 2.49 -16.89 2.80
CA LEU A 55 3.07 -17.40 1.57
C LEU A 55 2.53 -18.79 1.23
N THR A 56 2.42 -19.67 2.21
CA THR A 56 1.90 -21.04 2.01
C THR A 56 0.43 -21.00 1.61
N LEU A 57 -0.39 -20.16 2.27
CA LEU A 57 -1.78 -19.91 1.87
C LEU A 57 -1.83 -19.35 0.45
N TRP A 58 -0.98 -18.39 0.11
CA TRP A 58 -0.91 -17.85 -1.24
C TRP A 58 -0.57 -18.96 -2.25
N LEU A 59 0.42 -19.81 -1.99
CA LEU A 59 0.77 -20.92 -2.89
C LEU A 59 -0.33 -21.99 -3.04
N ILE A 60 -1.17 -22.19 -2.02
CA ILE A 60 -2.28 -23.17 -2.05
C ILE A 60 -3.52 -22.59 -2.74
N PHE A 61 -3.85 -21.32 -2.48
CA PHE A 61 -5.11 -20.70 -2.91
C PHE A 61 -4.98 -19.86 -4.19
N TYR A 62 -3.78 -19.39 -4.52
CA TYR A 62 -3.55 -18.62 -5.74
C TYR A 62 -3.40 -19.57 -6.94
N ASP A 63 -4.43 -19.59 -7.78
CA ASP A 63 -4.41 -20.29 -9.06
C ASP A 63 -5.02 -19.37 -10.13
N ILE A 64 -4.62 -19.56 -11.39
CA ILE A 64 -5.08 -18.73 -12.52
C ILE A 64 -6.56 -19.08 -12.78
N PRO A 65 -7.47 -18.13 -13.14
CA PRO A 65 -8.91 -18.43 -13.22
C PRO A 65 -9.21 -19.55 -14.22
N GLU A 66 -8.37 -19.71 -15.23
CA GLU A 66 -8.43 -20.76 -16.25
C GLU A 66 -8.12 -22.18 -15.72
N ARG A 67 -7.48 -22.31 -14.55
CA ARG A 67 -7.15 -23.58 -13.90
C ARG A 67 -8.00 -23.89 -12.66
N GLN A 68 -8.78 -22.93 -12.16
CA GLN A 68 -9.63 -23.17 -11.00
C GLN A 68 -10.89 -23.98 -11.36
N LYS A 69 -10.94 -25.24 -10.90
CA LYS A 69 -12.11 -26.13 -11.00
C LYS A 69 -13.35 -25.65 -10.22
N ARG A 70 -13.25 -24.56 -9.45
CA ARG A 70 -14.31 -24.05 -8.54
C ARG A 70 -15.08 -22.85 -9.10
N VAL A 71 -14.68 -22.31 -10.24
CA VAL A 71 -15.38 -21.20 -10.88
C VAL A 71 -16.46 -21.77 -11.80
N SER A 72 -17.70 -21.31 -11.66
CA SER A 72 -18.79 -21.75 -12.55
C SER A 72 -18.48 -21.33 -13.99
N ARG A 73 -18.89 -22.14 -14.97
CA ARG A 73 -18.79 -21.77 -16.40
C ARG A 73 -19.52 -20.45 -16.69
N GLU A 74 -20.54 -20.11 -15.89
CA GLU A 74 -21.30 -18.86 -15.98
C GLU A 74 -20.49 -17.66 -15.48
N GLU A 75 -19.70 -17.81 -14.41
CA GLU A 75 -18.79 -16.76 -13.92
C GLU A 75 -17.65 -16.50 -14.92
N ILE A 76 -17.11 -17.56 -15.55
CA ILE A 76 -16.09 -17.42 -16.60
C ILE A 76 -16.68 -16.64 -17.79
N ALA A 77 -17.90 -16.98 -18.22
CA ALA A 77 -18.59 -16.26 -19.29
C ALA A 77 -18.88 -14.80 -18.91
N TYR A 78 -19.19 -14.52 -17.65
CA TYR A 78 -19.38 -13.16 -17.14
C TYR A 78 -18.08 -12.35 -17.12
N ILE A 79 -16.98 -12.93 -16.64
CA ILE A 79 -15.65 -12.31 -16.64
C ILE A 79 -15.16 -12.03 -18.07
N GLN A 80 -15.47 -12.92 -19.02
CA GLN A 80 -15.12 -12.79 -20.44
C GLN A 80 -16.11 -11.95 -21.27
N SER A 81 -17.24 -11.54 -20.70
CA SER A 81 -18.24 -10.73 -21.39
C SER A 81 -17.83 -9.26 -21.54
N ASP A 82 -16.82 -8.83 -20.80
CA ASP A 82 -16.27 -7.48 -20.94
C ASP A 82 -15.61 -7.33 -22.33
N PRO A 83 -15.82 -6.21 -23.04
CA PRO A 83 -15.23 -5.99 -24.35
C PRO A 83 -13.71 -6.18 -24.29
N GLN A 84 -13.17 -7.06 -25.14
CA GLN A 84 -11.72 -7.25 -25.24
C GLN A 84 -11.07 -5.89 -25.50
N GLU A 85 -10.34 -5.39 -24.51
CA GLU A 85 -9.49 -4.23 -24.73
C GLU A 85 -8.47 -4.61 -25.80
N PRO A 86 -8.20 -3.72 -26.77
CA PRO A 86 -7.09 -3.94 -27.68
C PRO A 86 -5.85 -4.23 -26.82
N PRO A 87 -5.07 -5.28 -27.14
CA PRO A 87 -3.96 -5.71 -26.31
C PRO A 87 -3.11 -4.49 -25.98
N ALA A 88 -3.01 -4.18 -24.68
CA ALA A 88 -2.28 -3.01 -24.22
C ALA A 88 -0.88 -3.07 -24.84
N GLU A 89 -0.61 -2.15 -25.77
CA GLU A 89 0.68 -2.12 -26.44
C GLU A 89 1.74 -2.00 -25.35
N LYS A 90 2.69 -2.93 -25.30
CA LYS A 90 3.76 -2.90 -24.30
C LYS A 90 4.63 -1.70 -24.61
N ILE A 91 4.28 -0.55 -24.06
CA ILE A 91 5.06 0.68 -24.23
C ILE A 91 6.34 0.50 -23.43
N PRO A 92 7.53 0.47 -24.06
CA PRO A 92 8.79 0.41 -23.34
C PRO A 92 8.91 1.65 -22.45
N TRP A 93 9.31 1.46 -21.19
CA TRP A 93 9.40 2.55 -20.20
C TRP A 93 10.25 3.73 -20.69
N VAL A 94 11.24 3.48 -21.56
CA VAL A 94 12.08 4.51 -22.18
C VAL A 94 11.27 5.45 -23.10
N LYS A 95 10.20 4.96 -23.75
CA LYS A 95 9.27 5.84 -24.50
C LYS A 95 8.50 6.76 -23.56
N LEU A 96 8.29 6.38 -22.29
CA LEU A 96 7.62 7.25 -21.32
C LEU A 96 8.42 8.54 -21.09
N LEU A 97 9.75 8.45 -21.08
CA LEU A 97 10.66 9.61 -20.95
C LEU A 97 10.56 10.60 -22.12
N LYS A 98 9.91 10.25 -23.23
CA LYS A 98 9.68 11.17 -24.36
C LYS A 98 8.43 12.03 -24.18
N TYR A 99 7.54 11.70 -23.26
CA TYR A 99 6.33 12.48 -23.02
C TYR A 99 6.61 13.62 -22.04
N ARG A 100 6.16 14.83 -22.39
CA ARG A 100 6.28 16.02 -21.54
C ARG A 100 5.55 15.85 -20.20
N GLN A 101 4.47 15.06 -20.20
CA GLN A 101 3.68 14.73 -19.01
C GLN A 101 4.52 13.95 -17.98
N THR A 102 5.37 13.02 -18.42
CA THR A 102 6.26 12.27 -17.53
C THR A 102 7.25 13.18 -16.83
N TRP A 103 7.83 14.15 -17.55
CA TRP A 103 8.74 15.14 -16.95
C TRP A 103 8.02 16.12 -16.03
N ALA A 104 6.81 16.57 -16.38
CA ALA A 104 6.00 17.40 -15.50
C ALA A 104 5.70 16.69 -14.17
N PHE A 105 5.35 15.40 -14.23
CA PHE A 105 5.16 14.58 -13.04
C PHE A 105 6.45 14.35 -12.26
N VAL A 106 7.55 14.01 -12.93
CA VAL A 106 8.86 13.78 -12.30
C VAL A 106 9.34 15.04 -11.58
N ILE A 107 9.27 16.21 -12.21
CA ILE A 107 9.68 17.48 -11.61
C ILE A 107 8.74 17.85 -10.45
N GLY A 108 7.43 17.73 -10.64
CA GLY A 108 6.45 18.00 -9.58
C GLY A 108 6.67 17.11 -8.36
N LYS A 109 6.95 15.83 -8.59
CA LYS A 109 7.25 14.85 -7.54
C LYS A 109 8.62 15.10 -6.90
N PHE A 110 9.64 15.45 -7.70
CA PHE A 110 10.98 15.77 -7.21
C PHE A 110 11.02 17.03 -6.35
N LEU A 111 10.19 18.03 -6.63
CA LEU A 111 10.11 19.24 -5.81
C LEU A 111 9.31 19.01 -4.53
N THR A 112 8.27 18.19 -4.59
CA THR A 112 7.34 17.98 -3.46
C THR A 112 7.82 16.90 -2.48
N ASP A 113 8.37 15.79 -2.98
CA ASP A 113 8.77 14.64 -2.12
C ASP A 113 9.83 15.02 -1.06
N PRO A 114 10.91 15.77 -1.37
CA PRO A 114 11.90 16.14 -0.37
C PRO A 114 11.33 17.07 0.71
N ILE A 115 10.39 17.95 0.35
CA ILE A 115 9.73 18.85 1.31
C ILE A 115 8.93 18.01 2.31
N TRP A 116 8.20 17.01 1.82
CA TRP A 116 7.45 16.08 2.68
C TRP A 116 8.36 15.34 3.67
N TRP A 117 9.46 14.76 3.19
CA TRP A 117 10.43 14.08 4.05
C TRP A 117 11.11 15.04 5.03
N PHE A 118 11.42 16.27 4.60
CA PHE A 118 11.95 17.30 5.49
C PHE A 118 10.99 17.58 6.65
N TYR A 119 9.70 17.80 6.39
CA TYR A 119 8.71 17.96 7.46
C TYR A 119 8.64 16.73 8.36
N LEU A 120 8.60 15.52 7.79
CA LEU A 120 8.53 14.28 8.56
C LEU A 120 9.66 14.13 9.59
N TYR A 121 10.89 14.42 9.19
CA TYR A 121 12.05 14.24 10.06
C TYR A 121 12.33 15.45 10.95
N TRP A 122 12.17 16.66 10.40
CA TRP A 122 12.60 17.88 11.08
C TRP A 122 11.53 18.41 12.05
N LEU A 123 10.24 18.30 11.71
CA LEU A 123 9.16 18.88 12.50
C LEU A 123 9.09 18.30 13.93
N PRO A 124 9.17 16.97 14.17
CA PRO A 124 9.15 16.44 15.52
C PRO A 124 10.36 16.91 16.35
N SER A 125 11.55 16.95 15.74
CA SER A 125 12.77 17.43 16.39
C SER A 125 12.71 18.91 16.74
N PHE A 126 12.18 19.74 15.84
CA PHE A 126 12.01 21.18 16.07
C PHE A 126 11.03 21.47 17.22
N LEU A 127 9.88 20.79 17.23
CA LEU A 127 8.88 20.97 18.28
C LEU A 127 9.40 20.51 19.65
N ASN A 128 10.17 19.43 19.69
CA ASN A 128 10.80 18.97 20.93
C ASN A 128 11.87 19.97 21.43
N GLN A 129 12.78 20.43 20.57
CA GLN A 129 13.86 21.35 20.97
C GLN A 129 13.36 22.74 21.36
N ARG A 130 12.34 23.28 20.66
CA ARG A 130 11.89 24.66 20.86
C ARG A 130 10.76 24.79 21.88
N TYR A 131 9.89 23.78 21.98
CA TYR A 131 8.69 23.84 22.82
C TYR A 131 8.68 22.77 23.92
N HIS A 132 9.74 21.95 24.05
CA HIS A 132 9.86 20.87 25.03
C HIS A 132 8.65 19.91 25.03
N LEU A 133 7.98 19.80 23.88
CA LEU A 133 6.85 18.90 23.71
C LEU A 133 7.37 17.46 23.69
N ASP A 134 6.94 16.69 24.69
CA ASP A 134 7.25 15.28 24.79
C ASP A 134 6.51 14.49 23.69
N LEU A 135 7.10 13.40 23.20
CA LEU A 135 6.61 12.62 22.05
C LEU A 135 5.14 12.18 22.23
N ALA A 136 4.69 12.04 23.48
CA ALA A 136 3.32 11.69 23.86
C ALA A 136 2.26 12.77 23.53
N HIS A 137 2.63 14.05 23.46
CA HIS A 137 1.72 15.15 23.12
C HIS A 137 1.82 15.61 21.65
N LEU A 138 2.79 15.09 20.91
CA LEU A 138 3.01 15.39 19.49
C LEU A 138 2.04 14.65 18.54
N GLY A 139 1.36 13.60 19.02
CA GLY A 139 0.47 12.79 18.20
C GLY A 139 -0.66 13.58 17.54
N PHE A 140 -1.39 14.39 18.30
CA PHE A 140 -2.54 15.13 17.77
C PHE A 140 -2.15 16.26 16.79
N PRO A 141 -1.16 17.13 17.08
CA PRO A 141 -0.70 18.14 16.12
C PRO A 141 -0.14 17.55 14.82
N LEU A 142 0.62 16.45 14.91
CA LEU A 142 1.17 15.77 13.74
C LEU A 142 0.05 15.15 12.89
N ILE A 143 -0.96 14.51 13.50
CA ILE A 143 -2.12 13.98 12.79
C ILE A 143 -2.85 15.09 12.02
N VAL A 144 -3.09 16.25 12.65
CA VAL A 144 -3.73 17.41 11.99
C VAL A 144 -2.88 17.93 10.83
N ILE A 145 -1.57 18.09 11.01
CA ILE A 145 -0.67 18.56 9.95
C ILE A 145 -0.62 17.57 8.78
N TYR A 146 -0.47 16.27 9.05
CA TYR A 146 -0.40 15.26 8.00
C TYR A 146 -1.72 15.09 7.26
N THR A 147 -2.86 15.18 7.95
CA THR A 147 -4.18 15.16 7.30
C THR A 147 -4.40 16.39 6.43
N MET A 148 -4.02 17.59 6.88
CA MET A 148 -4.13 18.81 6.07
C MET A 148 -3.24 18.82 4.83
N VAL A 149 -2.07 18.18 4.86
CA VAL A 149 -1.20 18.07 3.68
C VAL A 149 -1.68 16.98 2.72
N THR A 150 -2.37 15.94 3.21
CA THR A 150 -2.86 14.84 2.38
C THR A 150 -4.13 15.21 1.60
N ILE A 151 -5.01 16.04 2.16
CA ILE A 151 -6.28 16.46 1.53
C ILE A 151 -6.10 17.19 0.18
N PRO A 152 -5.11 18.09 0.00
CA PRO A 152 -4.82 18.72 -1.29
C PRO A 152 -4.18 17.81 -2.35
N LEU A 153 -3.70 16.62 -1.95
CA LEU A 153 -2.99 15.66 -2.81
C LEU A 153 -3.89 14.53 -3.33
N LEU A 154 -5.15 14.45 -2.87
CA LEU A 154 -6.20 13.56 -3.37
C LEU A 154 -7.05 14.25 -4.44
#